data_AF-A0A1W6AIL3-F1
#
_entry.id   AF-A0A1W6AIL3-F1
#
_cell.length_a   1.000
_cell.length_b   1.000
_cell.length_c   1.000
_cell.angle_alpha   90.00
_cell.angle_beta   90.00
_cell.angle_gamma   90.00
#
_symmetry.space_group_name_H-M   'P 1'
#
loop_
_entity.id
_entity.type
_entity.pdbx_description
1 polymer ?
#
loop_
_entity_poly.entity_id
_entity_poly.type
_entity_poly.pdbx_seq_one_letter_code
_entity_poly.pdbx_strand_id
1 'polypeptide(L)'
;MKDGAVTFLDVLGWKGIWREDPSSLRNLQSLVKFTKEIAEEITGIEIENNPVLRGIDTEVLSISDTIVIFTPGEAKAALSIHAKICSHIIPESIKKKIPVRGATAYGAYTYEGSIMIGPGIDEAASWHESTNWIGVVLAPSGHFELGDEQNSHWIKYKHIPFKNRVTSLDHCVNWEMSLEDALESFKTMGPFVPSIAEKYLNTYEFIKAPKE
;
A
#
# COMPACT_ATOMS: atom_id res chain seq x y z
N MET A 1 -0.27 6.35 23.02
CA MET A 1 -0.64 5.53 21.85
C MET A 1 -1.84 6.18 21.21
N LYS A 2 -1.91 6.17 19.88
CA LYS A 2 -3.05 6.66 19.10
C LYS A 2 -3.66 5.44 18.41
N ASP A 3 -4.98 5.40 18.30
CA ASP A 3 -5.65 4.47 17.39
C ASP A 3 -5.75 5.11 16.02
N GLY A 4 -5.53 4.32 14.98
CA GLY A 4 -5.56 4.80 13.61
C GLY A 4 -5.16 3.74 12.61
N ALA A 5 -5.15 4.13 11.33
CA ALA A 5 -4.70 3.27 10.26
C ALA A 5 -3.16 3.28 10.16
N VAL A 6 -2.60 2.13 9.83
CA VAL A 6 -1.17 1.92 9.60
C VAL A 6 -1.00 1.16 8.29
N THR A 7 -0.21 1.68 7.36
CA THR A 7 0.15 0.96 6.13
C THR A 7 1.64 0.75 6.05
N PHE A 8 2.05 -0.47 5.73
CA PHE A 8 3.42 -0.81 5.35
C PHE A 8 3.48 -1.08 3.84
N LEU A 9 4.36 -0.37 3.13
CA LEU A 9 4.63 -0.52 1.70
C LEU A 9 6.09 -0.92 1.49
N ASP A 10 6.32 -2.15 1.05
CA ASP A 10 7.65 -2.71 0.77
C ASP A 10 7.95 -2.66 -0.73
N VAL A 11 9.18 -2.24 -1.10
CA VAL A 11 9.64 -2.28 -2.49
C VAL A 11 9.92 -3.73 -2.89
N LEU A 12 9.09 -4.23 -3.78
CA LEU A 12 9.14 -5.60 -4.27
C LEU A 12 10.46 -5.85 -5.01
N GLY A 13 11.31 -6.69 -4.43
CA GLY A 13 12.57 -7.10 -5.06
C GLY A 13 13.70 -6.08 -4.93
N TRP A 14 13.64 -5.18 -3.94
CA TRP A 14 14.63 -4.13 -3.71
C TRP A 14 16.08 -4.59 -3.87
N LYS A 15 16.45 -5.74 -3.28
CA LYS A 15 17.82 -6.30 -3.34
C LYS A 15 18.36 -6.50 -4.77
N GLY A 16 17.49 -6.87 -5.71
CA GLY A 16 17.88 -6.98 -7.13
C GLY A 16 17.98 -5.60 -7.76
N ILE A 17 16.95 -4.79 -7.56
CA ILE A 17 16.82 -3.45 -8.15
C ILE A 17 18.03 -2.57 -7.82
N TRP A 18 18.42 -2.45 -6.54
CA TRP A 18 19.50 -1.54 -6.17
C TRP A 18 20.89 -2.00 -6.62
N ARG A 19 21.07 -3.31 -6.83
CA ARG A 19 22.33 -3.86 -7.35
C ARG A 19 22.50 -3.58 -8.84
N GLU A 20 21.40 -3.60 -9.59
CA GLU A 20 21.40 -3.43 -11.05
C GLU A 20 21.29 -1.96 -11.47
N ASP A 21 20.58 -1.13 -10.70
CA ASP A 21 20.37 0.28 -11.00
C ASP A 21 20.69 1.18 -9.78
N PRO A 22 21.84 1.87 -9.76
CA PRO A 22 22.19 2.84 -8.71
C PRO A 22 21.22 4.03 -8.62
N SER A 23 20.42 4.30 -9.66
CA SER A 23 19.40 5.36 -9.63
C SER A 23 18.16 4.98 -8.83
N SER A 24 17.98 3.70 -8.51
CA SER A 24 16.89 3.19 -7.67
C SER A 24 16.74 3.89 -6.32
N LEU A 25 17.85 4.31 -5.70
CA LEU A 25 17.81 5.11 -4.47
C LEU A 25 17.13 6.45 -4.68
N ARG A 26 17.40 7.13 -5.81
CA ARG A 26 16.73 8.39 -6.16
C ARG A 26 15.25 8.15 -6.49
N ASN A 27 14.93 7.02 -7.13
CA ASN A 27 13.54 6.65 -7.40
C ASN A 27 12.77 6.43 -6.09
N LEU A 28 13.37 5.75 -5.11
CA LEU A 28 12.76 5.55 -3.79
C LEU A 28 12.59 6.87 -3.05
N GLN A 29 13.61 7.72 -3.02
CA GLN A 29 13.51 9.06 -2.44
C GLN A 29 12.40 9.90 -3.10
N SER A 30 12.29 9.83 -4.42
CA SER A 30 11.23 10.52 -5.17
C SER A 30 9.85 9.94 -4.86
N LEU A 31 9.71 8.63 -4.69
CA LEU A 31 8.45 7.98 -4.31
C LEU A 31 8.04 8.37 -2.89
N VAL A 32 8.98 8.43 -1.94
CA VAL A 32 8.72 8.89 -0.57
C VAL A 32 8.26 10.35 -0.57
N LYS A 33 8.91 11.22 -1.36
CA LYS A 33 8.49 12.63 -1.51
C LYS A 33 7.08 12.73 -2.09
N PHE A 34 6.82 12.01 -3.17
CA PHE A 34 5.48 11.93 -3.78
C PHE A 34 4.42 11.43 -2.80
N THR A 35 4.76 10.41 -2.00
CA THR A 35 3.86 9.85 -0.98
C THR A 35 3.50 10.89 0.08
N LYS A 36 4.47 11.70 0.53
CA LYS A 36 4.23 12.81 1.47
C LYS A 36 3.30 13.87 0.88
N GLU A 37 3.55 14.29 -0.35
CA GLU A 37 2.76 15.31 -1.04
C GLU A 37 1.30 14.84 -1.23
N ILE A 38 1.11 13.61 -1.69
CA ILE A 38 -0.22 13.01 -1.86
C ILE A 38 -0.93 12.77 -0.52
N ALA A 39 -0.20 12.37 0.52
CA ALA A 39 -0.77 12.20 1.85
C ALA A 39 -1.30 13.53 2.42
N GLU A 40 -0.52 14.61 2.29
CA GLU A 40 -0.93 15.96 2.70
C GLU A 40 -2.17 16.42 1.91
N GLU A 41 -2.15 16.28 0.58
CA GLU A 41 -3.28 16.67 -0.29
C GLU A 41 -4.57 15.92 0.05
N ILE A 42 -4.52 14.58 0.10
CA ILE A 42 -5.69 13.74 0.38
C ILE A 42 -6.22 14.00 1.78
N THR A 43 -5.34 14.11 2.78
CA THR A 43 -5.77 14.37 4.17
C THR A 43 -6.43 15.74 4.28
N GLY A 44 -5.87 16.76 3.60
CA GLY A 44 -6.48 18.09 3.52
C GLY A 44 -7.90 18.06 2.93
N ILE A 45 -8.08 17.37 1.80
CA ILE A 45 -9.40 17.22 1.14
C ILE A 45 -10.40 16.51 2.06
N GLU A 46 -10.01 15.44 2.75
CA GLU A 46 -10.91 14.73 3.68
C GLU A 46 -11.30 15.60 4.88
N ILE A 47 -10.38 16.42 5.39
CA ILE A 47 -10.65 17.38 6.48
C ILE A 47 -11.64 18.46 6.05
N GLU A 48 -11.50 18.99 4.84
CA GLU A 48 -12.43 19.99 4.28
C GLU A 48 -13.84 19.42 4.15
N ASN A 49 -13.95 18.17 3.71
CA ASN A 49 -15.22 17.47 3.53
C ASN A 49 -15.84 16.96 4.84
N ASN A 50 -15.03 16.75 5.88
CA ASN A 50 -15.48 16.25 7.17
C ASN A 50 -14.79 17.00 8.34
N PRO A 51 -15.43 18.04 8.90
CA PRO A 51 -14.87 18.83 9.99
C PRO A 51 -14.54 18.04 11.27
N VAL A 52 -15.08 16.82 11.44
CA VAL A 52 -14.73 15.92 12.55
C VAL A 52 -13.28 15.44 12.45
N LEU A 53 -12.69 15.46 11.26
CA LEU A 53 -11.30 15.07 11.00
C LEU A 53 -10.30 16.20 11.26
N ARG A 54 -10.74 17.38 11.69
CA ARG A 54 -9.84 18.52 11.97
C ARG A 54 -8.75 18.14 12.97
N GLY A 55 -7.49 18.43 12.59
CA GLY A 55 -6.32 18.15 13.42
C GLY A 55 -5.80 16.71 13.29
N ILE A 56 -6.40 15.89 12.43
CA ILE A 56 -5.77 14.66 11.94
C ILE A 56 -4.67 15.06 10.96
N ASP A 57 -3.53 14.38 11.05
CA ASP A 57 -2.43 14.52 10.11
C ASP A 57 -1.96 13.13 9.69
N THR A 58 -1.56 13.01 8.43
CA THR A 58 -1.06 11.74 7.88
C THR A 58 0.45 11.80 7.78
N GLU A 59 1.11 11.01 8.61
CA GLU A 59 2.57 11.00 8.70
C GLU A 59 3.14 9.87 7.84
N VAL A 60 4.21 10.18 7.10
CA VAL A 60 4.90 9.23 6.22
C VAL A 60 6.35 9.10 6.65
N LEU A 61 6.72 7.89 7.05
CA LEU A 61 8.10 7.49 7.35
C LEU A 61 8.65 6.59 6.27
N SER A 62 9.98 6.54 6.16
CA SER A 62 10.68 5.56 5.34
C SER A 62 11.81 4.96 6.16
N ILE A 63 11.87 3.62 6.18
CA ILE A 63 12.87 2.84 6.89
C ILE A 63 13.41 1.82 5.90
N SER A 64 14.68 1.96 5.53
CA SER A 64 15.28 1.19 4.42
C SER A 64 14.48 1.37 3.11
N ASP A 65 13.83 0.32 2.64
CA ASP A 65 13.04 0.18 1.44
C ASP A 65 11.53 0.07 1.73
N THR A 66 11.14 0.25 2.99
CA THR A 66 9.74 0.26 3.40
C THR A 66 9.27 1.69 3.66
N ILE A 67 8.12 2.05 3.09
CA ILE A 67 7.38 3.29 3.39
C ILE A 67 6.28 2.92 4.38
N VAL A 68 6.15 3.70 5.44
CA VAL A 68 5.11 3.50 6.46
C VAL A 68 4.24 4.75 6.54
N ILE A 69 2.92 4.56 6.50
CA ILE A 69 1.93 5.64 6.55
C ILE A 69 1.12 5.48 7.83
N PHE A 70 0.87 6.59 8.51
CA PHE A 70 0.10 6.67 9.75
C PHE A 70 -0.96 7.75 9.66
N THR A 71 -2.21 7.40 9.92
CA THR A 71 -3.30 8.37 10.09
C THR A 71 -4.07 8.04 11.36
N PRO A 72 -4.01 8.88 12.42
CA PRO A 72 -4.78 8.65 13.63
C PRO A 72 -6.25 8.99 13.40
N GLY A 73 -7.12 8.45 14.26
CA GLY A 73 -8.52 8.86 14.31
C GLY A 73 -9.49 7.73 13.99
N GLU A 74 -10.71 8.12 13.60
CA GLU A 74 -11.81 7.21 13.32
C GLU A 74 -11.44 6.25 12.17
N ALA A 75 -11.80 4.97 12.35
CA ALA A 75 -11.30 3.89 11.52
C ALA A 75 -11.65 4.04 10.04
N LYS A 76 -12.91 4.35 9.72
CA LYS A 76 -13.34 4.44 8.32
C LYS A 76 -12.67 5.60 7.60
N ALA A 77 -12.56 6.76 8.25
CA ALA A 77 -11.86 7.91 7.71
C ALA A 77 -10.37 7.61 7.48
N ALA A 78 -9.67 7.08 8.48
CA ALA A 78 -8.24 6.77 8.39
C ALA A 78 -7.96 5.69 7.32
N LEU A 79 -8.76 4.62 7.28
CA LEU A 79 -8.65 3.56 6.28
C LEU A 79 -8.95 4.08 4.87
N SER A 80 -9.92 4.99 4.72
CA SER A 80 -10.25 5.63 3.43
C SER A 80 -9.10 6.50 2.92
N ILE A 81 -8.49 7.31 3.80
CA ILE A 81 -7.30 8.12 3.49
C ILE A 81 -6.17 7.21 2.98
N HIS A 82 -5.87 6.14 3.71
CA HIS A 82 -4.82 5.19 3.32
C HIS A 82 -5.08 4.53 1.97
N ALA A 83 -6.33 4.13 1.69
CA ALA A 83 -6.71 3.52 0.43
C ALA A 83 -6.52 4.47 -0.76
N LYS A 84 -6.96 5.72 -0.61
CA LYS A 84 -6.78 6.78 -1.60
C LYS A 84 -5.30 7.02 -1.86
N ILE A 85 -4.51 7.24 -0.80
CA ILE A 85 -3.05 7.43 -0.89
C ILE A 85 -2.40 6.26 -1.65
N CYS A 86 -2.70 5.02 -1.26
CA CYS A 86 -2.14 3.83 -1.90
C CYS A 86 -2.56 3.70 -3.37
N SER A 87 -3.79 4.10 -3.74
CA SER A 87 -4.26 4.05 -5.13
C SER A 87 -3.44 4.94 -6.07
N HIS A 88 -2.79 5.98 -5.55
CA HIS A 88 -1.84 6.82 -6.29
C HIS A 88 -0.40 6.29 -6.21
N ILE A 89 0.04 5.79 -5.05
CA ILE A 89 1.44 5.33 -4.87
C ILE A 89 1.74 4.09 -5.70
N ILE A 90 0.81 3.11 -5.74
CA ILE A 90 1.03 1.85 -6.44
C ILE A 90 1.38 2.08 -7.92
N PRO A 91 0.58 2.78 -8.74
CA PRO A 91 0.93 3.03 -10.13
C PRO A 91 2.19 3.90 -10.28
N GLU A 92 2.42 4.88 -9.41
CA GLU A 92 3.63 5.71 -9.46
C GLU A 92 4.90 4.89 -9.18
N SER A 93 4.83 3.93 -8.25
CA SER A 93 5.93 3.03 -7.93
C SER A 93 6.33 2.15 -9.12
N ILE A 94 5.34 1.70 -9.90
CA ILE A 94 5.55 0.94 -11.14
C ILE A 94 6.26 1.81 -12.17
N LYS A 95 5.79 3.05 -12.41
CA LYS A 95 6.43 4.00 -13.35
C LYS A 95 7.88 4.29 -12.97
N LYS A 96 8.17 4.36 -11.66
CA LYS A 96 9.52 4.57 -11.12
C LYS A 96 10.39 3.29 -11.05
N LYS A 97 9.89 2.15 -11.54
CA LYS A 97 10.58 0.84 -11.53
C LYS A 97 10.95 0.33 -10.14
N ILE A 98 10.18 0.71 -9.13
CA ILE A 98 10.32 0.28 -7.74
C ILE A 98 8.95 -0.13 -7.19
N PRO A 99 8.30 -1.12 -7.81
CA PRO A 99 6.92 -1.47 -7.51
C PRO A 99 6.75 -1.82 -6.03
N VAL A 100 5.67 -1.34 -5.40
CA VAL A 100 5.39 -1.60 -3.98
C VAL A 100 4.29 -2.63 -3.79
N ARG A 101 4.39 -3.36 -2.68
CA ARG A 101 3.30 -4.17 -2.12
C ARG A 101 3.10 -3.82 -0.67
N GLY A 102 1.95 -4.15 -0.09
CA GLY A 102 1.75 -3.81 1.30
C GLY A 102 0.50 -4.37 1.96
N ALA A 103 0.30 -3.92 3.19
CA ALA A 103 -0.91 -4.16 3.95
C ALA A 103 -1.26 -2.93 4.79
N THR A 104 -2.56 -2.70 4.94
CA THR A 104 -3.11 -1.67 5.84
C THR A 104 -3.85 -2.35 6.99
N ALA A 105 -3.53 -1.98 8.22
CA ALA A 105 -4.22 -2.41 9.43
C ALA A 105 -4.84 -1.20 10.15
N TYR A 106 -5.71 -1.46 11.12
CA TYR A 106 -6.22 -0.45 12.06
C TYR A 106 -5.96 -0.88 13.50
N GLY A 107 -5.54 0.06 14.33
CA GLY A 107 -5.44 -0.17 15.78
C GLY A 107 -4.43 0.75 16.46
N ALA A 108 -4.16 0.46 17.73
CA ALA A 108 -3.24 1.24 18.52
C ALA A 108 -1.81 1.18 17.96
N TYR A 109 -1.18 2.33 17.83
CA TYR A 109 0.23 2.47 17.52
C TYR A 109 0.87 3.65 18.25
N THR A 110 2.19 3.61 18.33
CA THR A 110 3.04 4.75 18.67
C THR A 110 4.40 4.54 18.03
N TYR A 111 5.10 5.63 17.76
CA TYR A 111 6.44 5.55 17.23
C TYR A 111 7.28 6.76 17.66
N GLU A 112 8.60 6.56 17.65
CA GLU A 112 9.59 7.60 17.88
C GLU A 112 10.80 7.32 16.97
N GLY A 113 11.03 8.20 16.00
CA GLY A 113 12.01 7.96 14.95
C GLY A 113 11.69 6.69 14.16
N SER A 114 12.60 5.71 14.17
CA SER A 114 12.42 4.41 13.50
C SER A 114 11.85 3.32 14.41
N ILE A 115 11.58 3.61 15.68
CA ILE A 115 11.04 2.64 16.64
C ILE A 115 9.52 2.75 16.62
N MET A 116 8.83 1.69 16.24
CA MET A 116 7.37 1.64 16.11
C MET A 116 6.85 0.43 16.89
N ILE A 117 5.80 0.63 17.69
CA ILE A 117 5.20 -0.45 18.49
C ILE A 117 3.67 -0.31 18.53
N GLY A 118 3.00 -1.44 18.65
CA GLY A 118 1.55 -1.52 18.86
C GLY A 118 0.89 -2.53 17.93
N PRO A 119 -0.31 -3.02 18.27
CA PRO A 119 -1.00 -4.05 17.50
C PRO A 119 -1.22 -3.67 16.04
N GLY A 120 -1.50 -2.39 15.72
CA GLY A 120 -1.63 -1.94 14.33
C GLY A 120 -0.32 -2.01 13.55
N ILE A 121 0.82 -1.73 14.19
CA ILE A 121 2.16 -1.92 13.61
C ILE A 121 2.42 -3.40 13.34
N ASP A 122 2.24 -4.23 14.37
CA ASP A 122 2.58 -5.65 14.34
C ASP A 122 1.78 -6.39 13.25
N GLU A 123 0.49 -6.06 13.12
CA GLU A 123 -0.36 -6.64 12.10
C GLU A 123 0.01 -6.18 10.68
N ALA A 124 0.12 -4.86 10.44
CA ALA A 124 0.51 -4.35 9.13
C ALA A 124 1.88 -4.92 8.69
N ALA A 125 2.85 -4.96 9.61
CA ALA A 125 4.15 -5.57 9.39
C ALA A 125 4.08 -7.09 9.15
N SER A 126 3.15 -7.82 9.78
CA SER A 126 2.99 -9.26 9.51
C SER A 126 2.38 -9.54 8.14
N TRP A 127 1.54 -8.65 7.60
CA TRP A 127 0.79 -8.88 6.37
C TRP A 127 1.42 -8.27 5.11
N HIS A 128 2.27 -7.25 5.22
CA HIS A 128 2.75 -6.49 4.05
C HIS A 128 3.54 -7.31 3.01
N GLU A 129 4.19 -8.40 3.44
CA GLU A 129 4.87 -9.34 2.54
C GLU A 129 4.07 -10.61 2.24
N SER A 130 2.85 -10.74 2.74
CA SER A 130 2.08 -11.98 2.68
C SER A 130 1.55 -12.32 1.28
N THR A 131 1.57 -11.36 0.35
CA THR A 131 1.07 -11.52 -1.02
C THR A 131 2.19 -11.54 -2.07
N ASN A 132 1.91 -12.20 -3.18
CA ASN A 132 2.78 -12.37 -4.35
C ASN A 132 2.25 -11.54 -5.54
N TRP A 133 2.15 -10.24 -5.37
CA TRP A 133 1.79 -9.29 -6.43
C TRP A 133 2.18 -7.86 -6.04
N ILE A 134 1.86 -6.90 -6.90
CA ILE A 134 1.94 -5.46 -6.65
C ILE A 134 0.54 -5.02 -6.23
N GLY A 135 0.39 -4.57 -4.99
CA GLY A 135 -0.90 -4.23 -4.41
C GLY A 135 -0.86 -4.15 -2.89
N VAL A 136 -1.89 -3.56 -2.31
CA VAL A 136 -2.02 -3.39 -0.86
C VAL A 136 -3.28 -4.09 -0.39
N VAL A 137 -3.16 -5.01 0.55
CA VAL A 137 -4.31 -5.70 1.15
C VAL A 137 -4.81 -4.99 2.40
N LEU A 138 -6.08 -5.18 2.72
CA LEU A 138 -6.63 -4.80 4.02
C LEU A 138 -6.43 -5.97 4.99
N ALA A 139 -5.74 -5.71 6.10
CA ALA A 139 -5.53 -6.68 7.16
C ALA A 139 -6.83 -6.91 7.98
N PRO A 140 -6.93 -8.01 8.74
CA PRO A 140 -8.12 -8.36 9.50
C PRO A 140 -8.73 -7.23 10.34
N SER A 141 -7.91 -6.49 11.11
CA SER A 141 -8.44 -5.37 11.92
C SER A 141 -9.16 -4.32 11.08
N GLY A 142 -8.57 -3.89 9.97
CA GLY A 142 -9.20 -2.92 9.07
C GLY A 142 -10.46 -3.46 8.43
N HIS A 143 -10.50 -4.77 8.13
CA HIS A 143 -11.71 -5.41 7.61
C HIS A 143 -12.85 -5.42 8.64
N PHE A 144 -12.55 -5.65 9.92
CA PHE A 144 -13.56 -5.59 10.99
C PHE A 144 -14.15 -4.18 11.18
N GLU A 145 -13.33 -3.15 10.98
CA GLU A 145 -13.77 -1.75 11.10
C GLU A 145 -14.58 -1.25 9.90
N LEU A 146 -14.24 -1.66 8.68
CA LEU A 146 -15.02 -1.30 7.49
C LEU A 146 -16.38 -2.03 7.45
N GLY A 147 -16.43 -3.28 7.92
CA GLY A 147 -17.63 -4.11 7.82
C GLY A 147 -18.08 -4.29 6.37
N ASP A 148 -19.39 -4.16 6.12
CA ASP A 148 -19.99 -4.29 4.78
C ASP A 148 -20.16 -2.95 4.04
N GLU A 149 -19.62 -1.84 4.56
CA GLU A 149 -19.78 -0.53 3.93
C GLU A 149 -18.99 -0.42 2.63
N GLN A 150 -19.62 0.17 1.60
CA GLN A 150 -18.94 0.43 0.33
C GLN A 150 -17.90 1.54 0.51
N ASN A 151 -16.63 1.22 0.25
CA ASN A 151 -15.57 2.19 0.08
C ASN A 151 -14.99 2.01 -1.33
N SER A 152 -15.07 3.04 -2.17
CA SER A 152 -14.65 2.95 -3.58
C SER A 152 -13.16 2.60 -3.77
N HIS A 153 -12.34 2.80 -2.73
CA HIS A 153 -10.91 2.53 -2.76
C HIS A 153 -10.51 1.22 -2.06
N TRP A 154 -11.42 0.56 -1.34
CA TRP A 154 -11.24 -0.81 -0.83
C TRP A 154 -12.22 -1.74 -1.55
N ILE A 155 -11.73 -2.51 -2.52
CA ILE A 155 -12.56 -3.40 -3.35
C ILE A 155 -12.39 -4.86 -2.96
N LYS A 156 -13.40 -5.67 -3.30
CA LYS A 156 -13.33 -7.12 -3.16
C LYS A 156 -12.63 -7.73 -4.37
N TYR A 157 -11.58 -8.49 -4.11
CA TYR A 157 -10.86 -9.30 -5.08
C TYR A 157 -10.57 -10.68 -4.49
N LYS A 158 -11.34 -11.68 -4.91
CA LYS A 158 -11.25 -13.05 -4.36
C LYS A 158 -9.98 -13.81 -4.76
N HIS A 159 -9.20 -13.26 -5.68
CA HIS A 159 -8.01 -13.90 -6.24
C HIS A 159 -6.71 -13.26 -5.74
N ILE A 160 -6.72 -12.60 -4.57
CA ILE A 160 -5.50 -12.09 -3.96
C ILE A 160 -4.50 -13.25 -3.79
N PRO A 161 -3.28 -13.13 -4.36
CA PRO A 161 -2.32 -14.23 -4.41
C PRO A 161 -1.49 -14.29 -3.12
N PHE A 162 -2.06 -14.84 -2.05
CA PHE A 162 -1.32 -15.05 -0.81
C PHE A 162 -0.25 -16.15 -0.96
N LYS A 163 0.92 -15.93 -0.33
CA LYS A 163 2.01 -16.93 -0.26
C LYS A 163 1.59 -18.19 0.51
N ASN A 164 0.76 -18.01 1.52
CA ASN A 164 0.15 -19.07 2.32
C ASN A 164 -1.34 -19.16 1.98
N ARG A 165 -1.98 -20.29 2.25
CA ARG A 165 -3.43 -20.44 2.05
C ARG A 165 -4.20 -19.59 3.07
N VAL A 166 -4.48 -18.35 2.70
CA VAL A 166 -5.42 -17.45 3.37
C VAL A 166 -6.59 -17.27 2.43
N THR A 167 -7.76 -17.75 2.82
CA THR A 167 -8.96 -17.77 1.95
C THR A 167 -10.02 -16.75 2.37
N SER A 168 -9.83 -16.08 3.51
CA SER A 168 -10.83 -15.19 4.11
C SER A 168 -10.56 -13.70 3.92
N LEU A 169 -9.39 -13.32 3.40
CA LEU A 169 -9.07 -11.93 3.07
C LEU A 169 -9.25 -11.71 1.58
N ASP A 170 -10.15 -10.80 1.24
CA ASP A 170 -10.51 -10.48 -0.14
C ASP A 170 -10.51 -8.97 -0.40
N HIS A 171 -10.16 -8.11 0.57
CA HIS A 171 -10.11 -6.67 0.35
C HIS A 171 -8.72 -6.18 0.00
N CYS A 172 -8.62 -5.37 -1.05
CA CYS A 172 -7.40 -4.70 -1.47
C CYS A 172 -7.68 -3.29 -1.98
N VAL A 173 -6.63 -2.49 -2.07
CA VAL A 173 -6.71 -1.14 -2.64
C VAL A 173 -7.13 -1.22 -4.10
N ASN A 174 -8.14 -0.45 -4.46
CA ASN A 174 -8.52 -0.21 -5.83
C ASN A 174 -7.57 0.80 -6.47
N TRP A 175 -6.60 0.31 -7.23
CA TRP A 175 -5.68 1.14 -8.01
C TRP A 175 -5.83 0.86 -9.51
N GLU A 176 -5.47 1.86 -10.33
CA GLU A 176 -5.68 1.82 -11.77
C GLU A 176 -4.40 2.20 -12.53
N MET A 177 -4.18 1.51 -13.64
CA MET A 177 -3.13 1.76 -14.61
C MET A 177 -3.59 1.16 -15.94
N SER A 178 -3.26 1.80 -17.07
CA SER A 178 -3.55 1.20 -18.38
C SER A 178 -2.75 -0.11 -18.54
N LEU A 179 -3.33 -1.06 -19.27
CA LEU A 179 -2.65 -2.34 -19.50
C LEU A 179 -1.36 -2.13 -20.28
N GLU A 180 -1.36 -1.19 -21.21
CA GLU A 180 -0.22 -0.78 -22.02
C GLU A 180 0.93 -0.25 -21.14
N ASP A 181 0.65 0.72 -20.25
CA ASP A 181 1.68 1.31 -19.37
C ASP A 181 2.26 0.27 -18.40
N ALA A 182 1.39 -0.59 -17.86
CA ALA A 182 1.82 -1.66 -16.96
C ALA A 182 2.76 -2.64 -17.68
N LEU A 183 2.38 -3.08 -18.90
CA LEU A 183 3.19 -4.01 -19.68
C LEU A 183 4.51 -3.38 -20.15
N GLU A 184 4.52 -2.11 -20.55
CA GLU A 184 5.75 -1.39 -20.88
C GLU A 184 6.68 -1.35 -19.68
N SER A 185 6.14 -1.01 -18.50
CA SER A 185 6.92 -0.96 -17.26
C SER A 185 7.47 -2.34 -16.90
N PHE A 186 6.63 -3.39 -16.86
CA PHE A 186 7.04 -4.75 -16.48
C PHE A 186 8.16 -5.29 -17.37
N LYS A 187 8.06 -5.12 -18.69
CA LYS A 187 9.09 -5.56 -19.67
C LYS A 187 10.48 -5.00 -19.37
N THR A 188 10.56 -3.85 -18.72
CA THR A 188 11.84 -3.20 -18.39
C THR A 188 12.36 -3.52 -16.98
N MET A 189 11.59 -4.24 -16.15
CA MET A 189 11.94 -4.62 -14.77
C MET A 189 12.45 -6.07 -14.65
N GLY A 190 12.87 -6.69 -15.76
CA GLY A 190 13.47 -8.03 -15.75
C GLY A 190 14.79 -8.09 -14.97
N PRO A 191 15.33 -9.30 -14.66
CA PRO A 191 14.96 -10.58 -15.26
C PRO A 191 13.73 -11.27 -14.63
N PHE A 192 12.89 -11.88 -15.47
CA PHE A 192 11.69 -12.63 -15.06
C PHE A 192 12.00 -14.07 -14.62
N VAL A 193 12.81 -14.22 -13.58
CA VAL A 193 12.95 -15.53 -12.91
C VAL A 193 11.62 -15.92 -12.25
N PRO A 194 11.31 -17.22 -12.07
CA PRO A 194 10.00 -17.67 -11.58
C PRO A 194 9.50 -16.94 -10.31
N SER A 195 10.38 -16.70 -9.34
CA SER A 195 10.07 -16.01 -8.08
C SER A 195 9.71 -14.52 -8.21
N ILE A 196 9.97 -13.92 -9.37
CA ILE A 196 9.68 -12.52 -9.71
C ILE A 196 8.53 -12.47 -10.74
N ALA A 197 8.59 -13.33 -11.76
CA ALA A 197 7.58 -13.43 -12.83
C ALA A 197 6.17 -13.63 -12.28
N GLU A 198 6.02 -14.49 -11.26
CA GLU A 198 4.71 -14.77 -10.63
C GLU A 198 4.03 -13.50 -10.11
N LYS A 199 4.79 -12.57 -9.51
CA LYS A 199 4.24 -11.32 -8.99
C LYS A 199 3.69 -10.43 -10.10
N TYR A 200 4.41 -10.31 -11.21
CA TYR A 200 3.96 -9.52 -12.36
C TYR A 200 2.77 -10.16 -13.07
N LEU A 201 2.74 -11.49 -13.19
CA LEU A 201 1.60 -12.21 -13.76
C LEU A 201 0.35 -12.04 -12.90
N ASN A 202 0.45 -12.19 -11.58
CA ASN A 202 -0.68 -11.96 -10.69
C ASN A 202 -1.17 -10.50 -10.72
N THR A 203 -0.24 -9.55 -10.83
CA THR A 203 -0.58 -8.13 -10.99
C THR A 203 -1.29 -7.87 -12.32
N TYR A 204 -0.84 -8.51 -13.40
CA TYR A 204 -1.47 -8.41 -14.71
C TYR A 204 -2.91 -8.97 -14.69
N GLU A 205 -3.14 -10.08 -13.99
CA GLU A 205 -4.50 -10.62 -13.82
C GLU A 205 -5.39 -9.70 -12.99
N PHE A 206 -4.85 -9.00 -11.98
CA PHE A 206 -5.60 -7.97 -11.25
C PHE A 206 -6.05 -6.80 -12.12
N ILE A 207 -5.13 -6.24 -12.93
CA ILE A 207 -5.43 -5.09 -13.79
C ILE A 207 -6.55 -5.42 -14.79
N LYS A 208 -6.63 -6.68 -15.24
CA LYS A 208 -7.65 -7.15 -16.18
C LYS A 208 -8.97 -7.57 -15.52
N ALA A 209 -8.95 -7.87 -14.23
CA ALA A 209 -10.12 -8.40 -13.54
C ALA A 209 -11.23 -7.34 -13.47
N PRO A 210 -12.50 -7.73 -13.64
CA PRO A 210 -13.60 -6.87 -13.22
C PRO A 210 -13.49 -6.65 -11.72
N LYS A 211 -13.61 -5.39 -11.30
CA LYS A 211 -13.56 -4.98 -9.90
C LYS A 211 -14.99 -4.98 -9.36
N GLU A 212 -15.22 -5.70 -8.27
CA GLU A 212 -16.51 -5.81 -7.56
C GLU A 212 -16.53 -4.94 -6.30
#